data_AF-B7JQ44-F1
#
_entry.id   AF-B7JQ44-F1
#
_cell.length_a   1.000
_cell.length_b   1.000
_cell.length_c   1.000
_cell.angle_alpha   90.00
_cell.angle_beta   90.00
_cell.angle_gamma   90.00
#
_symmetry.space_group_name_H-M   'P 1'
#
loop_
_entity.id
_entity.type
_entity.pdbx_description
1 polymer ?
#
loop_
_entity_poly.entity_id
_entity_poly.type
_entity_poly.pdbx_seq_one_letter_code
_entity_poly.pdbx_strand_id
1 'polypeptide(L)'
;MALKKEKINFNSVSQKADVSKSWLYKQEDIRTRIETLRGMQISELVPRKQSKSPRSEDVLIKTLKNRIKALEEENKQLKDQVQILHGKLF
;
A
#
# COMPACT_ATOMS: atom_id res chain seq x y z
N MET A 1 -9.67 30.85 16.06
CA MET A 1 -8.89 29.93 16.92
C MET A 1 -8.44 28.74 16.08
N ALA A 2 -7.13 28.61 15.82
CA ALA A 2 -6.62 27.44 15.11
C ALA A 2 -6.71 26.20 16.03
N LEU A 3 -7.52 25.22 15.66
CA LEU A 3 -7.56 23.93 16.34
C LEU A 3 -6.22 23.24 16.06
N LYS A 4 -5.27 23.34 17.01
CA LYS A 4 -4.03 22.56 16.97
C LYS A 4 -4.42 21.09 16.79
N LYS A 5 -3.93 20.46 15.72
CA LYS A 5 -4.05 19.00 15.47
C LYS A 5 -3.20 18.22 16.48
N GLU A 6 -3.59 18.27 17.74
CA GLU A 6 -2.89 17.55 18.80
C GLU A 6 -3.11 16.04 18.64
N LYS A 7 -2.15 15.26 19.13
CA LYS A 7 -2.23 13.80 19.10
C LYS A 7 -3.34 13.34 20.04
N ILE A 8 -4.28 12.56 19.53
CA ILE A 8 -5.36 11.96 20.32
C ILE A 8 -4.80 10.70 20.98
N ASN A 9 -4.59 10.76 22.30
CA ASN A 9 -4.18 9.62 23.11
C ASN A 9 -4.65 9.82 24.56
N PHE A 10 -4.58 8.77 25.38
CA PHE A 10 -5.05 8.82 26.77
C PHE A 10 -4.34 9.86 27.64
N ASN A 11 -3.08 10.20 27.34
CA ASN A 11 -2.35 11.23 28.09
C ASN A 11 -2.89 12.62 27.77
N SER A 12 -3.03 12.96 26.48
CA SER A 12 -3.52 14.27 26.07
C SER A 12 -4.98 14.47 26.47
N VAL A 13 -5.80 13.42 26.40
CA VAL A 13 -7.20 13.46 26.85
C VAL A 13 -7.30 13.61 28.36
N SER A 14 -6.51 12.86 29.14
CA SER A 14 -6.45 12.96 30.60
C SER A 14 -6.07 14.37 31.06
N GLN A 15 -5.07 15.00 30.41
CA GLN A 15 -4.64 16.36 30.72
C GLN A 15 -5.68 17.42 30.35
N LYS A 16 -6.41 17.24 29.24
CA LYS A 16 -7.42 18.22 28.77
C LYS A 16 -8.73 18.14 29.52
N ALA A 17 -9.16 16.93 29.86
CA ALA A 17 -10.42 16.69 30.57
C ALA A 17 -10.24 16.70 32.10
N ASP A 18 -9.02 16.90 32.60
CA ASP A 18 -8.65 16.89 34.02
C ASP A 18 -9.17 15.63 34.76
N VAL A 19 -8.95 14.48 34.14
CA VAL A 19 -9.35 13.17 34.69
C VAL A 19 -8.15 12.24 34.73
N SER A 20 -8.14 11.31 35.68
CA SER A 20 -7.11 10.28 35.72
C SER A 20 -7.23 9.31 34.54
N LYS A 21 -6.09 8.78 34.07
CA LYS A 21 -6.07 7.74 33.03
C LYS A 21 -6.83 6.50 33.47
N SER A 22 -6.73 6.13 34.74
CA SER A 22 -7.46 4.99 35.30
C SER A 22 -8.98 5.16 35.20
N TRP A 23 -9.49 6.40 35.32
CA TRP A 23 -10.90 6.68 35.09
C TRP A 23 -11.26 6.52 33.60
N LEU A 24 -10.44 7.03 32.68
CA LEU A 24 -10.65 6.86 31.24
C LEU A 24 -10.67 5.38 30.81
N TYR A 25 -9.82 4.54 31.41
CA TYR A 25 -9.81 3.10 31.12
C TYR A 25 -11.03 2.36 31.68
N LYS A 26 -11.64 2.86 32.76
CA LYS A 26 -12.86 2.30 33.35
C LYS A 26 -14.12 2.61 32.54
N GLN A 27 -14.12 3.72 31.79
CA GLN A 27 -15.24 4.13 30.96
C GLN A 27 -15.09 3.55 29.55
N GLU A 28 -15.76 2.43 29.28
CA GLU A 28 -15.60 1.65 28.05
C GLU A 28 -15.93 2.44 26.77
N ASP A 29 -17.00 3.24 26.79
CA ASP A 29 -17.39 4.09 25.66
C ASP A 29 -16.32 5.14 25.34
N ILE A 30 -15.80 5.79 26.37
CA ILE A 30 -14.78 6.84 26.24
C ILE A 30 -13.48 6.22 25.75
N ARG A 31 -13.08 5.08 26.32
CA ARG A 31 -11.90 4.32 25.89
C ARG A 31 -11.99 3.97 24.40
N THR A 32 -13.09 3.36 23.98
CA THR A 32 -13.34 2.97 22.58
C THR A 32 -13.27 4.16 21.65
N ARG A 33 -13.84 5.30 22.08
CA ARG A 33 -13.81 6.54 21.31
C ARG A 33 -12.38 7.08 21.14
N ILE A 34 -11.58 7.11 22.20
CA ILE A 34 -10.18 7.55 22.16
C ILE A 34 -9.35 6.65 21.24
N GLU A 35 -9.51 5.33 21.36
CA GLU A 35 -8.80 4.35 20.53
C GLU A 35 -9.17 4.49 19.04
N THR A 36 -10.45 4.65 18.74
CA THR A 36 -10.96 4.85 17.36
C THR A 36 -10.36 6.11 16.73
N LEU A 37 -10.47 7.24 17.43
CA LEU A 37 -9.96 8.52 16.93
C LEU A 37 -8.44 8.53 16.78
N ARG A 38 -7.72 7.86 17.70
CA ARG A 38 -6.28 7.64 17.58
C ARG A 38 -5.94 6.82 16.34
N GLY A 39 -6.68 5.75 16.07
CA GLY A 39 -6.52 4.92 14.87
C GLY A 39 -6.74 5.71 13.57
N MET A 40 -7.78 6.56 13.53
CA MET A 40 -8.05 7.45 12.39
C MET A 40 -6.91 8.43 12.15
N GLN A 41 -6.38 9.06 13.21
CA GLN A 41 -5.25 9.99 13.09
C GLN A 41 -3.97 9.30 12.57
N ILE A 42 -3.72 8.04 12.98
CA ILE A 42 -2.61 7.25 12.44
C ILE A 42 -2.86 6.90 10.97
N SER A 43 -4.07 6.50 10.62
CA SER A 43 -4.44 6.19 9.22
C SER A 43 -4.36 7.40 8.28
N GLU A 44 -4.55 8.62 8.77
CA GLU A 44 -4.35 9.84 7.98
C GLU A 44 -2.87 10.17 7.76
N LEU A 45 -2.01 9.85 8.74
CA LEU A 45 -0.57 10.10 8.67
C LEU A 45 0.18 9.04 7.85
N VAL A 46 -0.34 7.81 7.79
CA VAL A 46 0.17 6.79 6.89
C VAL A 46 -0.36 7.10 5.49
N PRO A 47 0.48 7.43 4.51
CA PRO A 47 0.01 7.57 3.14
C PRO A 47 -0.63 6.23 2.76
N ARG A 48 -1.95 6.23 2.54
CA ARG A 48 -2.63 5.09 1.92
C ARG A 48 -1.81 4.77 0.69
N LYS A 49 -1.20 3.57 0.64
CA LYS A 49 -0.64 3.04 -0.61
C LYS A 49 -1.76 3.22 -1.62
N GLN A 50 -1.60 4.13 -2.57
CA GLN A 50 -2.58 4.35 -3.61
C GLN A 50 -2.76 2.97 -4.25
N SER A 51 -3.91 2.33 -4.01
CA SER A 51 -4.27 1.12 -4.73
C SER A 51 -4.22 1.55 -6.18
N LYS A 52 -3.27 0.98 -6.93
CA LYS A 52 -3.15 1.21 -8.37
C LYS A 52 -4.56 1.06 -8.93
N SER A 53 -5.06 2.08 -9.63
CA SER A 53 -6.44 2.01 -10.14
C SER A 53 -6.55 0.75 -11.02
N PRO A 54 -7.69 0.07 -11.07
CA PRO A 54 -7.86 -1.15 -11.88
C PRO A 54 -7.42 -0.91 -13.34
N ARG A 55 -7.70 0.28 -13.86
CA ARG A 55 -7.26 0.74 -15.19
C ARG A 55 -5.73 0.75 -15.37
N SER A 56 -4.97 1.10 -14.34
CA SER A 56 -3.50 1.09 -14.39
C SER A 56 -2.91 -0.32 -14.31
N GLU A 57 -3.62 -1.27 -13.69
CA GLU A 57 -3.23 -2.68 -13.66
C GLU A 57 -3.46 -3.34 -15.02
N ASP A 58 -4.60 -3.09 -15.67
CA ASP A 58 -4.91 -3.62 -17.00
C ASP A 58 -3.90 -3.16 -18.06
N VAL A 59 -3.50 -1.88 -18.00
CA VAL A 59 -2.47 -1.32 -18.88
C VAL A 59 -1.13 -2.00 -18.63
N LEU A 60 -0.74 -2.19 -17.36
CA LEU A 60 0.50 -2.87 -17.01
C LEU A 60 0.50 -4.33 -17.49
N ILE A 61 -0.60 -5.06 -17.28
CA ILE A 61 -0.75 -6.45 -17.72
C ILE A 61 -0.64 -6.54 -19.25
N LYS A 62 -1.29 -5.64 -19.98
CA LYS A 62 -1.22 -5.61 -21.45
C LYS A 62 0.20 -5.36 -21.94
N THR A 63 0.90 -4.41 -21.34
CA THR A 63 2.30 -4.10 -21.70
C THR A 63 3.22 -5.29 -21.43
N LEU A 64 3.09 -5.93 -20.27
CA LEU A 64 3.90 -7.10 -19.92
C LEU A 64 3.64 -8.28 -20.86
N LYS A 65 2.38 -8.58 -21.18
CA LYS A 65 2.02 -9.63 -22.15
C LYS A 65 2.63 -9.38 -23.53
N ASN A 66 2.60 -8.14 -24.01
CA ASN A 66 3.21 -7.77 -25.28
C ASN A 66 4.73 -7.98 -25.27
N ARG A 67 5.40 -7.66 -24.15
CA ARG A 67 6.85 -7.86 -24.02
C ARG A 67 7.22 -9.33 -24.01
N ILE A 68 6.46 -10.18 -23.33
CA ILE A 68 6.66 -11.63 -23.32
C ILE A 68 6.56 -12.18 -24.74
N LYS A 69 5.49 -11.84 -25.47
CA LYS A 69 5.30 -12.32 -26.84
C LYS A 69 6.44 -11.92 -27.78
N ALA A 70 6.92 -10.68 -27.66
CA ALA A 70 8.06 -10.21 -28.45
C ALA A 70 9.35 -11.00 -28.14
N LEU A 71 9.61 -11.26 -26.86
CA LEU A 71 10.77 -12.02 -26.42
C LEU A 71 10.69 -13.50 -26.84
N GLU A 72 9.50 -14.10 -26.81
CA GLU A 72 9.28 -15.48 -27.26
C GLU A 72 9.55 -15.64 -28.76
N GLU A 73 9.07 -14.69 -29.57
CA GLU A 73 9.32 -14.66 -31.01
C GLU A 73 10.81 -14.49 -31.32
N GLU A 74 11.48 -13.54 -30.66
CA GLU A 74 12.92 -13.32 -30.81
C GLU A 74 13.72 -14.57 -30.43
N ASN A 75 13.37 -15.23 -29.32
CA ASN A 75 14.02 -16.45 -28.87
C ASN A 75 13.83 -17.59 -29.87
N LYS A 76 12.63 -17.72 -30.46
CA LYS A 76 12.36 -18.70 -31.52
C LYS A 76 13.24 -18.45 -32.75
N GLN A 77 13.29 -17.20 -33.22
CA GLN A 77 14.12 -16.83 -34.37
C GLN A 77 15.60 -17.11 -34.13
N LEU A 78 16.10 -16.80 -32.93
CA LEU A 78 17.48 -17.11 -32.55
C LEU A 78 17.75 -18.61 -32.53
N LYS A 79 16.83 -19.42 -32.00
CA LYS A 79 16.96 -20.88 -32.01
C LYS A 79 16.97 -21.46 -33.43
N ASP A 80 16.10 -20.96 -34.30
CA ASP A 80 16.04 -21.38 -35.71
C ASP A 80 17.36 -21.03 -36.42
N GLN A 81 17.91 -19.83 -36.20
CA GLN A 81 19.22 -19.43 -36.75
C GLN A 81 20.35 -20.33 -36.25
N VAL A 82 20.38 -20.64 -34.94
CA VAL A 82 21.37 -21.54 -34.35
C VAL A 82 21.26 -22.94 -34.97
N GLN A 83 20.05 -23.46 -35.16
CA GLN A 83 19.82 -24.77 -35.77
C GLN A 83 20.29 -24.80 -37.23
N ILE A 84 20.00 -23.77 -38.01
CA ILE A 84 20.44 -23.66 -39.41
C ILE A 84 21.97 -23.60 -39.49
N LEU A 85 22.61 -22.83 -38.60
CA LEU A 85 24.08 -22.72 -38.57
C LEU A 85 24.73 -24.04 -38.16
N HIS A 86 24.21 -24.71 -37.11
CA HIS A 86 24.69 -26.02 -36.71
C HIS A 86 24.48 -27.10 -37.78
N GLY A 87 23.32 -27.11 -38.44
CA GLY A 87 23.03 -28.03 -39.54
C GLY A 87 23.79 -27.75 -40.84
N LYS A 88 24.50 -26.62 -40.93
CA LYS A 88 25.44 -26.31 -42.02
C LYS A 88 26.90 -26.66 -41.67
N LEU A 89 27.17 -26.94 -40.39
CA LEU A 89 28.50 -27.26 -39.86
C LEU A 89 28.77 -28.78 -39.80
N PHE A 90 27.74 -29.60 -40.04
CA PHE A 90 27.79 -31.06 -40.15
C PHE A 90 27.08 -31.49 -41.44
#